data_AF-A0A359LYK2-F1
#
_entry.id   AF-A0A359LYK2-F1
#
_cell.length_a   1.000
_cell.length_b   1.000
_cell.length_c   1.000
_cell.angle_alpha   90.00
_cell.angle_beta   90.00
_cell.angle_gamma   90.00
#
_symmetry.space_group_name_H-M   'P 1'
#
loop_
_entity.id
_entity.type
_entity.pdbx_description
1 polymer ?
#
loop_
_entity_poly.entity_id
_entity_poly.type
_entity_poly.pdbx_seq_one_letter_code
_entity_poly.pdbx_strand_id
1 'polypeptide(L)'
;MTNGRIITIRLVNGDVIVTPPKVKAKRGETVEWVCDDGPFAIQFDGISPMRSIAFRGPARSPQGSAVREDAQIGTYKYTVALSVDGAIYIEDPQMVIEDA
;
A
#
# COMPACT_ATOMS: atom_id res chain seq x y z
N MET A 1 18.29 -4.53 11.92
CA MET A 1 17.88 -4.24 10.54
C MET A 1 16.41 -4.62 10.43
N THR A 2 15.52 -3.64 10.48
CA THR A 2 14.09 -3.88 10.26
C THR A 2 13.90 -4.18 8.78
N ASN A 3 13.57 -5.43 8.44
CA ASN A 3 13.27 -5.82 7.06
C ASN A 3 12.01 -5.04 6.63
N GLY A 4 12.17 -4.02 5.78
CA GLY A 4 11.06 -3.27 5.21
C GLY A 4 10.54 -3.95 3.94
N ARG A 5 9.24 -3.84 3.68
CA ARG A 5 8.59 -4.34 2.47
C ARG A 5 8.14 -3.19 1.60
N ILE A 6 8.64 -3.17 0.36
CA ILE A 6 8.26 -2.17 -0.62
C ILE A 6 7.18 -2.76 -1.53
N ILE A 7 6.13 -1.98 -1.75
CA ILE A 7 5.04 -2.24 -2.68
C ILE A 7 5.14 -1.21 -3.80
N THR A 8 5.34 -1.68 -5.03
CA THR A 8 5.41 -0.81 -6.20
C THR A 8 4.04 -0.68 -6.85
N ILE A 9 3.67 0.55 -7.21
CA ILE A 9 2.45 0.89 -7.94
C ILE A 9 2.87 1.42 -9.31
N ARG A 10 2.30 0.87 -10.39
CA ARG A 10 2.54 1.35 -11.75
C ARG A 10 1.27 1.44 -12.56
N LEU A 11 1.25 2.33 -13.55
CA LEU A 11 0.26 2.33 -14.62
C LEU A 11 0.82 1.56 -15.82
N VAL A 12 0.18 0.45 -16.19
CA VAL A 12 0.59 -0.38 -17.33
C VAL A 12 -0.61 -0.58 -18.24
N ASN A 13 -0.53 -0.07 -19.47
CA ASN A 13 -1.61 -0.19 -20.49
C ASN A 13 -3.00 0.29 -20.02
N GLY A 14 -3.05 1.26 -19.11
CA GLY A 14 -4.30 1.79 -18.56
C GLY A 14 -4.77 1.13 -17.26
N ASP A 15 -4.06 0.10 -16.78
CA ASP A 15 -4.36 -0.60 -15.54
C ASP A 15 -3.36 -0.26 -14.43
N VAL A 16 -3.84 -0.16 -13.19
CA VAL A 16 -2.98 0.02 -12.02
C VAL A 16 -2.47 -1.33 -11.55
N ILE A 17 -1.16 -1.54 -11.64
CA ILE A 17 -0.49 -2.76 -11.21
C ILE A 17 0.19 -2.54 -9.87
N VAL A 18 -0.24 -3.29 -8.86
CA VAL A 18 0.35 -3.30 -7.52
C VAL A 18 1.22 -4.54 -7.36
N THR A 19 2.51 -4.36 -7.03
CA THR A 19 3.49 -5.46 -6.92
C THR A 19 4.12 -5.48 -5.52
N PRO A 20 4.00 -6.58 -4.76
CA PRO A 20 3.21 -7.78 -5.10
C PRO A 20 1.69 -7.50 -5.03
N PRO A 21 0.85 -8.20 -5.82
CA PRO A 21 -0.60 -7.99 -5.84
C PRO A 21 -1.29 -8.44 -4.54
N LYS A 22 -0.64 -9.34 -3.79
CA LYS A 22 -1.01 -9.73 -2.44
C LYS A 22 0.17 -9.48 -1.52
N VAL A 23 0.06 -8.47 -0.68
CA VAL A 23 1.12 -8.11 0.26
C VAL A 23 0.96 -8.94 1.50
N LYS A 24 2.00 -9.67 1.89
CA LYS A 24 2.08 -10.32 3.20
C LYS A 24 2.99 -9.50 4.09
N ALA A 25 2.58 -9.22 5.32
CA ALA A 25 3.40 -8.49 6.29
C ALA A 25 3.22 -9.06 7.70
N LYS A 26 4.18 -8.79 8.57
CA LYS A 26 4.15 -9.16 9.99
C LYS A 26 3.99 -7.92 10.86
N ARG A 27 3.54 -8.10 12.11
CA ARG A 27 3.55 -7.05 13.13
C ARG A 27 4.97 -6.47 13.28
N GLY A 28 5.07 -5.14 13.38
CA GLY A 28 6.34 -4.43 13.46
C GLY A 28 7.10 -4.31 12.13
N GLU A 29 6.69 -5.00 11.05
CA GLU A 29 7.29 -4.87 9.73
C GLU A 29 6.92 -3.50 9.13
N THR A 30 7.92 -2.78 8.61
CA THR A 30 7.67 -1.54 7.85
C THR A 30 7.18 -1.91 6.47
N VAL A 31 6.05 -1.34 6.04
CA VAL A 31 5.54 -1.48 4.68
C VAL A 31 5.41 -0.11 4.05
N GLU A 32 5.93 0.04 2.84
CA GLU A 32 5.96 1.28 2.08
C GLU A 32 5.42 1.08 0.67
N TRP A 33 4.59 2.00 0.22
CA TRP A 33 4.13 2.11 -1.16
C TRP A 33 4.96 3.16 -1.89
N VAL A 34 5.31 2.87 -3.13
CA VAL A 34 5.96 3.82 -4.04
C VAL A 34 5.32 3.72 -5.41
N CYS A 35 5.00 4.85 -6.03
CA CYS A 35 4.50 4.90 -7.40
C CYS A 35 5.49 5.59 -8.32
N ASP A 36 5.82 4.97 -9.46
CA ASP A 36 6.79 5.53 -10.41
C ASP A 36 6.16 6.59 -11.33
N ASP A 37 4.87 6.46 -11.63
CA ASP A 37 4.20 7.14 -12.75
C ASP A 37 3.49 8.44 -12.36
N GLY A 38 3.07 8.61 -11.10
CA GLY A 38 2.31 9.78 -10.71
C GLY A 38 2.06 9.91 -9.20
N PRO A 39 1.45 11.02 -8.75
CA PRO A 39 0.94 11.14 -7.39
C PRO A 39 -0.07 10.02 -7.10
N PHE A 40 0.00 9.49 -5.89
CA PHE A 40 -0.81 8.35 -5.48
C PHE A 40 -1.40 8.55 -4.07
N ALA A 41 -2.47 7.82 -3.81
CA ALA A 41 -3.08 7.69 -2.50
C ALA A 41 -3.46 6.24 -2.21
N ILE A 42 -3.38 5.87 -0.94
CA ILE A 42 -3.73 4.58 -0.37
C ILE A 42 -4.75 4.83 0.73
N GLN A 43 -5.83 4.06 0.75
CA GLN A 43 -6.86 4.15 1.79
C GLN A 43 -7.29 2.74 2.19
N PHE A 44 -7.11 2.38 3.46
CA PHE A 44 -7.63 1.12 3.99
C PHE A 44 -9.15 1.21 4.23
N ASP A 45 -9.83 0.10 3.99
CA ASP A 45 -11.28 -0.04 4.16
C ASP A 45 -11.62 -0.32 5.62
N GLY A 46 -12.18 0.69 6.30
CA GLY A 46 -12.66 0.57 7.68
C GLY A 46 -11.54 0.54 8.72
N ILE A 47 -10.76 -0.55 8.77
CA ILE A 47 -9.64 -0.72 9.70
C ILE A 47 -8.31 -0.82 8.95
N SER A 48 -7.27 -0.19 9.50
CA SER A 48 -5.91 -0.29 8.99
C SER A 48 -5.06 -1.15 9.92
N PRO A 49 -4.14 -1.99 9.38
CA PRO A 49 -3.13 -2.68 10.17
C PRO A 49 -2.01 -1.72 10.63
N MET A 50 -2.02 -0.47 10.18
CA MET A 50 -1.08 0.59 10.55
C MET A 50 -1.74 1.63 11.45
N ARG A 51 -0.96 2.61 11.93
CA ARG A 51 -1.51 3.73 12.73
C ARG A 51 -2.36 4.69 11.89
N SER A 52 -2.00 4.89 10.63
CA SER A 52 -2.79 5.68 9.68
C SER A 52 -3.68 4.78 8.84
N ILE A 53 -4.89 5.26 8.54
CA ILE A 53 -5.79 4.62 7.57
C ILE A 53 -5.47 5.01 6.12
N ALA A 54 -4.75 6.13 5.93
CA ALA A 54 -4.47 6.70 4.63
C ALA A 54 -2.99 7.08 4.47
N PHE A 55 -2.48 6.91 3.26
CA PHE A 55 -1.15 7.35 2.83
C PHE A 55 -1.25 8.05 1.49
N ARG A 56 -0.41 9.06 1.24
CA ARG A 56 -0.38 9.76 -0.05
C ARG A 56 0.98 10.38 -0.28
N GLY A 57 1.39 10.43 -1.54
CA GLY A 57 2.69 11.00 -1.89
C GLY A 57 2.78 11.38 -3.35
N PRO A 58 3.78 12.21 -3.70
CA PRO A 58 4.15 12.42 -5.09
C PRO A 58 4.80 11.15 -5.67
N ALA A 59 4.95 11.12 -6.99
CA ALA A 59 5.69 10.06 -7.68
C ALA A 59 7.09 9.89 -7.10
N ARG A 60 7.57 8.64 -7.05
CA ARG A 60 8.88 8.19 -6.57
C ARG A 60 9.19 8.55 -5.11
N SER A 61 8.17 8.90 -4.32
CA SER A 61 8.30 9.10 -2.88
C SER A 61 7.67 7.91 -2.14
N PRO A 62 8.47 7.09 -1.46
CA PRO A 62 7.95 6.05 -0.58
C PRO A 62 7.06 6.65 0.52
N GLN A 63 5.90 6.05 0.73
CA GLN A 63 4.96 6.41 1.79
C GLN A 63 4.56 5.15 2.53
N GLY A 64 4.62 5.15 3.84
CA GLY A 64 4.34 3.94 4.59
C GLY A 64 4.49 4.09 6.09
N SER A 65 4.33 2.96 6.78
CA SER A 65 4.51 2.88 8.22
C SER A 65 4.74 1.44 8.65
N ALA A 66 5.13 1.26 9.92
CA ALA A 66 5.15 -0.05 10.54
C ALA A 66 3.71 -0.56 10.74
N VAL A 67 3.52 -1.87 10.50
CA VAL A 67 2.34 -2.59 10.97
C VAL A 67 2.31 -2.52 12.50
N ARG A 68 1.15 -2.19 13.07
CA ARG A 68 1.01 -2.09 14.54
C ARG A 68 1.30 -3.44 15.19
N GLU A 69 1.93 -3.42 16.36
CA GLU A 69 2.19 -4.63 17.16
C GLU A 69 0.91 -5.36 17.58
N ASP A 70 -0.21 -4.63 17.67
CA ASP A 70 -1.53 -5.15 18.04
C ASP A 70 -2.44 -5.43 16.83
N ALA A 71 -1.93 -5.32 15.60
CA ALA A 71 -2.72 -5.59 14.41
C ALA A 71 -3.29 -7.02 14.44
N GLN A 72 -4.58 -7.18 14.15
CA GLN A 72 -5.19 -8.50 14.06
C GLN A 72 -4.65 -9.24 12.83
N ILE A 73 -4.43 -10.54 12.98
CA ILE A 73 -4.13 -11.43 11.84
C ILE A 73 -5.34 -11.44 10.93
N GLY A 74 -5.12 -11.35 9.63
CA GLY A 74 -6.21 -11.35 8.67
C GLY A 74 -5.93 -10.54 7.43
N THR A 75 -6.98 -10.32 6.65
CA THR A 75 -6.91 -9.59 5.38
C THR A 75 -7.47 -8.20 5.55
N TYR A 76 -6.71 -7.20 5.11
CA TYR A 76 -7.03 -5.79 5.10
C TYR A 76 -7.10 -5.34 3.65
N LYS A 77 -8.30 -4.93 3.22
CA LYS A 77 -8.51 -4.35 1.90
C LYS A 77 -8.11 -2.88 1.92
N TYR A 78 -7.58 -2.42 0.80
CA TYR A 78 -7.28 -1.02 0.61
C TYR A 78 -7.41 -0.66 -0.85
N THR A 79 -7.78 0.59 -1.10
CA THR A 79 -7.83 1.17 -2.44
C THR A 79 -6.53 1.91 -2.72
N VAL A 80 -6.02 1.74 -3.94
CA VAL A 80 -4.95 2.54 -4.54
C VAL A 80 -5.58 3.46 -5.57
N ALA A 81 -5.36 4.77 -5.45
CA ALA A 81 -5.70 5.75 -6.46
C ALA A 81 -4.42 6.37 -7.02
N LEU A 82 -4.29 6.38 -8.35
CA LEU A 82 -3.15 6.93 -9.08
C LEU A 82 -3.64 8.03 -10.04
N SER A 83 -3.00 9.21 -9.98
CA SER A 83 -3.27 10.31 -10.90
C SER A 83 -2.17 10.41 -11.96
N VAL A 84 -2.51 10.23 -13.24
CA VAL A 84 -1.60 10.41 -14.38
C VAL A 84 -2.32 11.23 -15.46
N ASP A 85 -1.69 12.32 -15.91
CA ASP A 85 -2.22 13.22 -16.95
C ASP A 85 -3.66 13.71 -16.72
N GLY A 86 -4.01 13.94 -15.46
CA GLY A 86 -5.35 14.41 -15.04
C GLY A 86 -6.43 13.33 -14.99
N ALA A 87 -6.12 12.09 -15.36
CA ALA A 87 -6.97 10.93 -15.16
C ALA A 87 -6.66 10.23 -13.84
N ILE A 88 -7.68 9.62 -13.23
CA ILE A 88 -7.56 8.80 -12.02
C ILE A 88 -7.77 7.34 -12.37
N TYR A 89 -6.83 6.50 -11.95
CA TYR A 89 -6.89 5.06 -12.08
C TYR A 89 -6.93 4.43 -10.69
N ILE A 90 -7.68 3.34 -10.56
CA ILE A 90 -7.98 2.74 -9.25
C ILE A 90 -7.74 1.23 -9.31
N GLU A 91 -7.22 0.67 -8.22
CA GLU A 91 -7.15 -0.77 -7.98
C GLU A 91 -7.40 -1.05 -6.48
N ASP A 92 -7.96 -2.22 -6.15
CA ASP A 92 -8.37 -2.60 -4.80
C ASP A 92 -7.60 -3.85 -4.31
N PRO A 93 -6.28 -3.74 -4.09
CA PRO A 93 -5.47 -4.84 -3.59
C PRO A 93 -5.78 -5.20 -2.13
N GLN A 94 -5.08 -6.22 -1.65
CA GLN A 94 -5.20 -6.69 -0.27
C GLN A 94 -3.84 -6.90 0.40
N MET A 95 -3.80 -6.59 1.69
CA MET A 95 -2.70 -6.90 2.60
C MET A 95 -3.14 -8.00 3.55
N VAL A 96 -2.27 -8.98 3.78
CA VAL A 96 -2.47 -10.05 4.76
C VAL A 96 -1.43 -9.88 5.86
N ILE A 97 -1.94 -9.73 7.09
CA ILE A 97 -1.10 -9.80 8.28
C ILE A 97 -1.06 -11.26 8.73
N GLU A 98 0.13 -11.83 8.78
CA GLU A 98 0.40 -13.21 9.19
C GLU A 98 1.17 -13.23 10.51
N ASP A 99 1.22 -14.39 11.17
CA ASP A 99 2.05 -14.57 12.36
C ASP A 99 3.55 -14.38 12.04
N ALA A 100 4.26 -13.90 13.06
CA ALA A 100 5.69 -13.60 12.97
C ALA A 100 6.56 -14.86 12.87
#